data_AF-A0A7X8X8Z7-F1
#
_entry.id   AF-A0A7X8X8Z7-F1
#
_cell.length_a   1.000
_cell.length_b   1.000
_cell.length_c   1.000
_cell.angle_alpha   90.00
_cell.angle_beta   90.00
_cell.angle_gamma   90.00
#
_symmetry.space_group_name_H-M   'P 1'
#
loop_
_entity.id
_entity.type
_entity.pdbx_description
1 polymer ?
#
loop_
_entity_poly.entity_id
_entity_poly.type
_entity_poly.pdbx_seq_one_letter_code
_entity_poly.pdbx_strand_id
1 'polypeptide(L)'
;MKKITTLFVMLVLLLTACTKINKKVSITLEEGEMKTVSVSFKLNDAVYEVNQNGIVYPSIVSSGFVLKGVKEGNAVVILYKDDSKKESLTVNVTVTKREEVGEKYTLNFSVSVPEGIKDVYLSGTFNGWRANDEEWKLTKSGDKFVLTKEIDAIFEIGRYLTIEYKYIIDGFWEDVSLNRTSGTMVAGDTKTLNDTVTGKSVHPVDDGGEVGPKTYTLTINLTTPIVPDNMDVYLLGNINSWGNGANVSDWKLTKVSNTSYTLTITFETELKVLEYKFSNIGWSHVEKSSTGGELKNRVLTLTEEPMVLNLVVARWA
;
A
#
# COMPACT_ATOMS: atom_id res chain seq x y z
N MET A 1 -19.92 -8.54 5.16
CA MET A 1 -19.88 -7.96 6.52
C MET A 1 -20.11 -6.46 6.40
N LYS A 2 -21.23 -5.93 6.90
CA LYS A 2 -21.45 -4.47 6.98
C LYS A 2 -20.45 -3.94 8.00
N LYS A 3 -19.38 -3.26 7.55
CA LYS A 3 -18.51 -2.49 8.45
C LYS A 3 -19.42 -1.45 9.10
N ILE A 4 -19.57 -1.55 10.42
CA ILE A 4 -20.19 -0.48 11.22
C ILE A 4 -19.17 0.64 11.20
N THR A 5 -19.29 1.56 10.25
CA THR A 5 -18.53 2.82 10.26
C THR A 5 -19.01 3.57 11.49
N THR A 6 -18.20 3.57 12.54
CA THR A 6 -18.49 4.32 13.76
C THR A 6 -18.40 5.80 13.41
N LEU A 7 -19.57 6.43 13.21
CA LEU A 7 -19.74 7.85 12.95
C LEU A 7 -19.18 8.67 14.14
N PHE A 8 -18.03 9.35 13.95
CA PHE A 8 -17.40 10.20 14.96
C PHE A 8 -17.69 11.68 14.65
N VAL A 9 -18.65 12.27 15.38
CA VAL A 9 -18.92 13.72 15.33
C VAL A 9 -18.55 14.35 16.68
N MET A 10 -17.98 15.55 16.68
CA MET A 10 -17.46 16.23 17.88
C MET A 10 -18.16 17.57 18.11
N LEU A 11 -18.81 17.75 19.26
CA LEU A 11 -19.54 18.97 19.62
C LEU A 11 -18.94 19.59 20.88
N VAL A 12 -18.67 20.89 20.87
CA VAL A 12 -18.28 21.65 22.07
C VAL A 12 -19.47 22.48 22.55
N LEU A 13 -19.92 22.26 23.78
CA LEU A 13 -20.99 23.03 24.42
C LEU A 13 -20.40 24.01 25.43
N LEU A 14 -20.51 25.31 25.15
CA LEU A 14 -20.05 26.39 26.04
C LEU A 14 -21.20 26.87 26.91
N LEU A 15 -20.98 26.99 28.22
CA LEU A 15 -21.99 27.40 29.18
C LEU A 15 -21.94 28.91 29.40
N THR A 16 -23.07 29.60 29.23
CA THR A 16 -23.22 31.03 29.56
C THR A 16 -24.24 31.23 30.67
N ALA A 17 -23.88 31.94 31.74
CA ALA A 17 -24.77 32.13 32.89
C ALA A 17 -25.96 33.05 32.54
N CYS A 18 -27.17 32.51 32.39
CA CYS A 18 -28.41 33.30 32.30
C CYS A 18 -29.65 32.50 32.76
N THR A 19 -30.76 33.20 33.04
CA THR A 19 -31.92 32.70 33.80
C THR A 19 -32.73 31.59 33.13
N LYS A 20 -32.84 30.45 33.83
CA LYS A 20 -33.73 29.26 33.69
C LYS A 20 -33.84 28.65 32.27
N ILE A 21 -34.35 27.42 32.20
CA ILE A 21 -35.38 26.92 31.26
C ILE A 21 -35.11 25.43 30.94
N ASN A 22 -36.18 24.63 30.90
CA ASN A 22 -36.23 23.36 30.16
C ASN A 22 -35.95 23.64 28.68
N LYS A 23 -34.68 23.68 28.26
CA LYS A 23 -34.29 24.03 26.89
C LYS A 23 -34.12 22.78 26.04
N LYS A 24 -34.71 22.81 24.86
CA LYS A 24 -34.35 21.97 23.73
C LYS A 24 -33.43 22.77 22.83
N VAL A 25 -32.28 22.22 22.46
CA VAL A 25 -31.42 22.78 21.42
C VAL A 25 -31.43 21.79 20.27
N SER A 26 -31.68 22.28 19.06
CA SER A 26 -31.58 21.47 17.86
C SER A 26 -30.33 21.89 17.11
N ILE A 27 -29.51 20.92 16.74
CA ILE A 27 -28.27 21.15 15.99
C ILE A 27 -28.30 20.29 14.74
N THR A 28 -27.89 20.90 13.63
CA THR A 28 -27.57 20.19 12.39
C THR A 28 -26.05 20.12 12.28
N LEU A 29 -25.52 18.92 12.08
CA LEU A 29 -24.11 18.62 11.92
C LEU A 29 -23.92 17.82 10.63
N GLU A 30 -22.88 18.12 9.86
CA GLU A 30 -22.38 17.20 8.85
C GLU A 30 -21.60 16.04 9.49
N GLU A 31 -21.57 14.89 8.82
CA GLU A 31 -20.68 13.78 9.19
C GLU A 31 -19.21 14.25 9.22
N GLY A 32 -18.55 14.10 10.38
CA GLY A 32 -17.18 14.55 10.63
C GLY A 32 -17.01 16.02 11.04
N GLU A 33 -18.07 16.82 11.09
CA GLU A 33 -18.00 18.24 11.48
C GLU A 33 -17.68 18.41 12.98
N MET A 34 -16.83 19.39 13.32
CA MET A 34 -16.73 19.91 14.68
C MET A 34 -17.52 21.22 14.80
N LYS A 35 -18.50 21.25 15.70
CA LYS A 35 -19.32 22.46 15.92
C LYS A 35 -19.22 22.93 17.37
N THR A 36 -19.26 24.25 17.56
CA THR A 36 -19.35 24.86 18.88
C THR A 36 -20.73 25.46 19.05
N VAL A 37 -21.41 25.10 20.13
CA VAL A 37 -22.75 25.59 20.44
C VAL A 37 -22.73 26.22 21.83
N SER A 38 -23.06 27.50 21.91
CA SER A 38 -23.20 28.19 23.18
C SER A 38 -24.59 27.94 23.74
N VAL A 39 -24.67 27.36 24.93
CA VAL A 39 -25.93 27.14 25.64
C VAL A 39 -25.91 27.93 26.93
N SER A 40 -26.91 28.78 27.12
CA SER A 40 -27.04 29.49 28.39
C SER A 40 -27.65 28.59 29.44
N PHE A 41 -26.89 28.35 30.51
CA PHE A 41 -27.21 27.48 31.63
C PHE A 41 -26.83 28.14 32.96
N LYS A 42 -27.55 27.85 34.03
CA LYS A 42 -27.28 28.44 35.35
C LYS A 42 -26.80 27.39 36.34
N LEU A 43 -25.50 27.08 36.34
CA LEU A 43 -24.87 26.28 37.38
C LEU A 43 -23.46 26.78 37.65
N ASN A 44 -23.14 27.01 38.93
CA ASN A 44 -21.81 27.44 39.35
C ASN A 44 -20.83 26.28 39.55
N ASP A 45 -21.33 25.04 39.63
CA ASP A 45 -20.55 23.80 39.71
C ASP A 45 -21.39 22.70 39.04
N ALA A 46 -20.95 22.13 37.93
CA ALA A 46 -21.75 21.17 37.15
C ALA A 46 -21.12 19.78 37.19
N VAL A 47 -21.77 18.85 37.88
CA VAL A 47 -21.62 17.41 37.63
C VAL A 47 -22.68 17.02 36.58
N TYR A 48 -22.37 16.11 35.66
CA TYR A 48 -23.27 15.76 34.57
C TYR A 48 -23.44 14.25 34.41
N GLU A 49 -24.61 13.85 33.92
CA GLU A 49 -24.88 12.49 33.41
C GLU A 49 -25.44 12.59 32.00
N VAL A 50 -24.98 11.70 31.11
CA VAL A 50 -25.48 11.62 29.73
C VAL A 50 -26.20 10.29 29.57
N ASN A 51 -27.52 10.32 29.34
CA ASN A 51 -28.30 9.12 29.04
C ASN A 51 -28.45 9.00 27.51
N GLN A 52 -28.11 7.84 26.94
CA GLN A 52 -27.77 7.73 25.52
C GLN A 52 -28.58 6.69 24.76
N ASN A 53 -28.96 7.07 23.53
CA ASN A 53 -28.67 6.27 22.34
C ASN A 53 -27.33 6.78 21.75
N GLY A 54 -26.20 6.08 21.94
CA GLY A 54 -24.88 6.52 21.43
C GLY A 54 -23.71 6.15 22.35
N ILE A 55 -22.48 6.59 21.99
CA ILE A 55 -21.32 6.66 22.90
C ILE A 55 -20.82 8.11 22.93
N VAL A 56 -21.16 8.83 24.00
CA VAL A 56 -20.74 10.20 24.30
C VAL A 56 -19.60 10.13 25.32
N TYR A 57 -18.42 10.63 24.95
CA TYR A 57 -17.31 10.85 25.88
C TYR A 57 -17.19 12.33 26.23
N PRO A 58 -17.91 12.80 27.26
CA PRO A 58 -17.79 14.17 27.71
C PRO A 58 -16.42 14.45 28.32
N SER A 59 -15.76 15.52 27.90
CA SER A 59 -14.55 16.05 28.57
C SER A 59 -14.77 17.51 28.97
N ILE A 60 -14.44 17.87 30.20
CA ILE A 60 -14.54 19.26 30.69
C ILE A 60 -13.40 20.07 30.10
N VAL A 61 -13.73 21.22 29.50
CA VAL A 61 -12.76 22.22 29.04
C VAL A 61 -13.17 23.56 29.63
N SER A 62 -12.31 24.19 30.43
CA SER A 62 -12.38 25.54 31.08
C SER A 62 -13.73 26.28 31.27
N SER A 63 -14.63 26.35 30.28
CA SER A 63 -15.93 27.01 30.28
C SER A 63 -17.11 26.17 29.67
N GLY A 64 -16.92 24.86 29.46
CA GLY A 64 -17.87 23.98 28.80
C GLY A 64 -17.51 22.50 28.81
N PHE A 65 -18.20 21.70 27.99
CA PHE A 65 -17.93 20.27 27.83
C PHE A 65 -18.00 19.83 26.37
N VAL A 66 -17.20 18.82 26.02
CA VAL A 66 -17.08 18.29 24.65
C VAL A 66 -17.83 16.96 24.53
N LEU A 67 -18.89 16.87 23.73
CA LEU A 67 -19.56 15.62 23.39
C LEU A 67 -18.90 15.00 22.14
N LYS A 68 -18.23 13.87 22.29
CA LYS A 68 -17.64 13.10 21.17
C LYS A 68 -18.52 11.92 20.79
N GLY A 69 -18.62 11.57 19.51
CA GLY A 69 -19.30 10.35 19.06
C GLY A 69 -20.83 10.45 18.99
N VAL A 70 -21.37 11.66 18.80
CA VAL A 70 -22.82 11.89 18.78
C VAL A 70 -23.43 11.29 17.52
N LYS A 71 -24.41 10.38 17.67
CA LYS A 71 -25.19 9.78 16.57
C LYS A 71 -26.44 10.61 16.29
N GLU A 72 -27.03 10.41 15.12
CA GLU A 72 -28.36 10.91 14.80
C GLU A 72 -29.37 10.49 15.89
N GLY A 73 -30.13 11.46 16.41
CA GLY A 73 -31.07 11.25 17.50
C GLY A 73 -30.94 12.26 18.63
N ASN A 74 -31.66 12.00 19.73
CA ASN A 74 -31.70 12.91 20.88
C ASN A 74 -30.67 12.48 21.92
N ALA A 75 -29.73 13.37 22.23
CA ALA A 75 -28.88 13.24 23.41
C ALA A 75 -29.50 14.04 24.56
N VAL A 76 -29.69 13.41 25.72
CA VAL A 76 -30.15 14.11 26.93
C VAL A 76 -28.96 14.27 27.87
N VAL A 77 -28.60 15.53 28.12
CA VAL A 77 -27.59 15.91 29.10
C VAL A 77 -28.34 16.34 30.36
N ILE A 78 -28.08 15.67 31.47
CA ILE A 78 -28.62 16.05 32.79
C ILE A 78 -27.48 16.73 33.55
N LEU A 79 -27.75 17.95 34.03
CA LEU A 79 -26.83 18.79 34.78
C LEU A 79 -27.30 18.89 36.23
N TYR A 80 -26.35 18.73 37.16
CA TYR A 80 -26.59 18.69 38.60
C TYR A 80 -25.80 19.78 39.31
N LYS A 81 -26.45 20.48 40.25
CA LYS A 81 -25.80 21.44 41.17
C LYS A 81 -25.35 20.74 42.47
N ASP A 82 -26.15 19.76 42.86
CA ASP A 82 -26.02 18.82 43.97
C ASP A 82 -26.99 17.66 43.65
N ASP A 83 -26.99 16.58 44.42
CA ASP A 83 -27.85 15.41 44.19
C ASP A 83 -29.37 15.72 44.20
N SER A 84 -29.77 16.96 44.57
CA SER A 84 -31.16 17.37 44.75
C SER A 84 -31.73 18.23 43.60
N LYS A 85 -30.90 18.90 42.80
CA LYS A 85 -31.35 19.78 41.70
C LYS A 85 -30.82 19.34 40.35
N LYS A 86 -31.72 18.74 39.56
CA LYS A 86 -31.49 18.29 38.18
C LYS A 86 -32.11 19.28 37.19
N GLU A 87 -31.31 19.85 36.31
CA GLU A 87 -31.80 20.50 35.09
C GLU A 87 -31.40 19.65 33.88
N SER A 88 -32.28 19.53 32.88
CA SER A 88 -32.00 18.73 31.68
C SER A 88 -31.93 19.60 30.43
N LEU A 89 -30.98 19.25 29.56
CA LEU A 89 -30.81 19.76 28.21
C LEU A 89 -31.06 18.62 27.25
N THR A 90 -32.10 18.73 26.42
CA THR A 90 -32.25 17.83 25.27
C THR A 90 -31.57 18.47 24.07
N VAL A 91 -30.56 17.79 23.54
CA VAL A 91 -29.90 18.14 22.28
C VAL A 91 -30.46 17.22 21.20
N ASN A 92 -31.30 17.76 20.32
CA ASN A 92 -31.75 17.04 19.13
C ASN A 92 -30.66 17.18 18.08
N VAL A 93 -30.04 16.07 17.68
CA VAL A 93 -29.00 16.06 16.66
C VAL A 93 -29.56 15.52 15.36
N THR A 94 -29.64 16.39 14.37
CA THR A 94 -29.83 16.01 12.99
C THR A 94 -28.45 15.90 12.35
N VAL A 95 -28.06 14.68 11.96
CA VAL A 95 -26.87 14.52 11.13
C VAL A 95 -27.32 14.59 9.68
N THR A 96 -26.92 15.64 8.98
CA THR A 96 -27.01 15.62 7.52
C THR A 96 -25.85 14.75 7.04
N LYS A 97 -26.16 13.61 6.40
CA LYS A 97 -25.17 12.94 5.57
C LYS A 97 -24.62 13.99 4.63
N ARG A 98 -23.31 14.16 4.60
CA ARG A 98 -22.68 14.98 3.59
C ARG A 98 -23.11 14.38 2.24
N GLU A 99 -23.67 15.20 1.35
CA GLU A 99 -23.79 14.79 -0.05
C GLU A 99 -22.37 14.42 -0.50
N GLU A 100 -22.18 13.21 -1.03
CA GLU A 100 -20.96 12.89 -1.80
C GLU A 100 -20.93 13.88 -2.97
N VAL A 101 -20.35 15.06 -2.74
CA VAL A 101 -20.08 16.01 -3.80
C VAL A 101 -18.99 15.34 -4.62
N GLY A 102 -19.38 14.77 -5.76
CA GLY A 102 -18.54 14.00 -6.69
C GLY A 102 -17.49 14.84 -7.42
N GLU A 103 -16.77 15.68 -6.70
CA GLU A 103 -15.62 16.39 -7.23
C GLU A 103 -14.49 15.38 -7.45
N LYS A 104 -14.03 15.29 -8.69
CA LYS A 104 -12.89 14.48 -9.09
C LYS A 104 -11.70 15.38 -9.40
N TYR A 105 -10.52 14.81 -9.34
CA TYR A 105 -9.34 15.37 -9.97
C TYR A 105 -9.21 14.79 -11.37
N THR A 106 -9.10 15.63 -12.41
CA THR A 106 -8.81 15.17 -13.77
C THR A 106 -7.33 15.39 -14.06
N LEU A 107 -6.60 14.30 -14.31
CA LEU A 107 -5.18 14.31 -14.63
C LEU A 107 -4.97 13.97 -16.10
N ASN A 108 -4.29 14.84 -16.83
CA ASN A 108 -3.87 14.63 -18.22
C ASN A 108 -2.35 14.55 -18.29
N PHE A 109 -1.82 13.35 -18.54
CA PHE A 109 -0.40 13.13 -18.76
C PHE A 109 -0.09 13.18 -20.26
N SER A 110 0.98 13.90 -20.62
CA SER A 110 1.54 13.94 -21.97
C SER A 110 3.05 13.89 -21.87
N VAL A 111 3.65 12.77 -22.27
CA VAL A 111 5.10 12.52 -22.09
C VAL A 111 5.79 12.28 -23.42
N SER A 112 6.96 12.90 -23.57
CA SER A 112 7.90 12.63 -24.66
C SER A 112 8.95 11.64 -24.16
N VAL A 113 9.24 10.60 -24.94
CA VAL A 113 10.19 9.54 -24.58
C VAL A 113 11.23 9.35 -25.70
N PRO A 114 12.38 8.69 -25.46
CA PRO A 114 13.36 8.42 -26.49
C PRO A 114 12.78 7.58 -27.65
N GLU A 115 13.42 7.63 -28.81
CA GLU A 115 13.00 6.85 -29.97
C GLU A 115 13.06 5.34 -29.69
N GLY A 116 12.10 4.59 -30.24
CA GLY A 116 12.05 3.13 -30.13
C GLY A 116 11.35 2.58 -28.88
N ILE A 117 10.97 3.42 -27.91
CA ILE A 117 10.15 3.01 -26.77
C ILE A 117 8.76 2.59 -27.24
N LYS A 118 8.30 1.42 -26.78
CA LYS A 118 7.03 0.81 -27.17
C LYS A 118 6.00 0.94 -26.07
N ASP A 119 6.40 0.67 -24.83
CA ASP A 119 5.51 0.64 -23.69
C ASP A 119 5.88 1.73 -22.69
N VAL A 120 4.88 2.49 -22.26
CA VAL A 120 5.03 3.56 -21.26
C VAL A 120 3.93 3.41 -20.22
N TYR A 121 4.32 3.33 -18.95
CA TYR A 121 3.40 3.24 -17.83
C TYR A 121 3.65 4.37 -16.83
N LEU A 122 2.61 4.72 -16.08
CA LEU A 122 2.69 5.61 -14.95
C LEU A 122 2.65 4.81 -13.63
N SER A 123 3.51 5.16 -12.69
CA SER A 123 3.54 4.55 -11.36
C SER A 123 3.72 5.62 -10.29
N GLY A 124 2.93 5.58 -9.23
CA GLY A 124 2.90 6.63 -8.22
C GLY A 124 1.98 6.35 -7.04
N THR A 125 1.72 7.37 -6.22
CA THR A 125 0.92 7.22 -5.00
C THR A 125 -0.52 6.75 -5.25
N PHE A 126 -1.09 7.07 -6.41
CA PHE A 126 -2.47 6.72 -6.80
C PHE A 126 -2.65 5.24 -7.19
N ASN A 127 -1.57 4.51 -7.51
CA ASN A 127 -1.62 3.08 -7.81
C ASN A 127 -0.67 2.27 -6.93
N GLY A 128 -0.24 2.83 -5.79
CA GLY A 128 0.63 2.16 -4.83
C GLY A 128 2.03 1.84 -5.39
N TRP A 129 2.54 2.65 -6.32
CA TRP A 129 3.83 2.43 -6.98
C TRP A 129 3.94 1.08 -7.71
N ARG A 130 2.81 0.54 -8.18
CA ARG A 130 2.80 -0.70 -8.98
C ARG A 130 3.50 -0.48 -10.31
N ALA A 131 4.31 -1.43 -10.73
CA ALA A 131 4.95 -1.39 -12.04
C ALA A 131 4.05 -2.03 -13.11
N ASN A 132 4.20 -1.56 -14.35
CA ASN A 132 3.52 -2.12 -15.54
C ASN A 132 2.00 -2.31 -15.37
N ASP A 133 1.37 -1.45 -14.57
CA ASP A 133 -0.05 -1.51 -14.30
C ASP A 133 -0.82 -1.14 -15.58
N GLU A 134 -1.47 -2.12 -16.22
CA GLU A 134 -2.20 -1.92 -17.48
C GLU A 134 -3.28 -0.84 -17.38
N GLU A 135 -3.85 -0.62 -16.19
CA GLU A 135 -4.77 0.48 -15.96
C GLU A 135 -4.10 1.86 -16.12
N TRP A 136 -2.79 1.93 -15.92
CA TRP A 136 -1.95 3.13 -15.97
C TRP A 136 -0.98 3.13 -17.15
N LYS A 137 -1.25 2.33 -18.18
CA LYS A 137 -0.53 2.35 -19.45
C LYS A 137 -0.92 3.56 -20.28
N LEU A 138 0.08 4.29 -20.80
CA LEU A 138 -0.14 5.42 -21.70
C LEU A 138 -0.29 4.94 -23.15
N THR A 139 -1.10 5.66 -23.93
CA THR A 139 -1.29 5.38 -25.35
C THR A 139 -0.48 6.35 -26.21
N LYS A 140 0.16 5.85 -27.27
CA LYS A 140 0.88 6.70 -28.22
C LYS A 140 -0.10 7.60 -28.99
N SER A 141 0.16 8.89 -29.02
CA SER A 141 -0.57 9.92 -29.76
C SER A 141 0.42 10.89 -30.38
N GLY A 142 0.63 10.77 -31.70
CA GLY A 142 1.67 11.51 -32.41
C GLY A 142 3.08 11.12 -31.96
N ASP A 143 3.87 12.12 -31.57
CA ASP A 143 5.23 12.01 -31.05
C ASP A 143 5.28 11.76 -29.52
N LYS A 144 4.13 11.70 -28.85
CA LYS A 144 4.03 11.55 -27.40
C LYS A 144 3.22 10.33 -26.98
N PHE A 145 3.30 10.02 -25.69
CA PHE A 145 2.39 9.10 -25.01
C PHE A 145 1.47 9.90 -24.09
N VAL A 146 0.18 9.56 -24.08
CA VAL A 146 -0.85 10.29 -23.34
C VAL A 146 -1.73 9.36 -22.50
N LEU A 147 -2.22 9.88 -21.37
CA LEU A 147 -3.21 9.21 -20.52
C LEU A 147 -4.04 10.26 -19.76
N THR A 148 -5.36 10.07 -19.74
CA THR A 148 -6.28 10.85 -18.89
C THR A 148 -6.86 9.95 -17.81
N LYS A 149 -6.84 10.42 -16.56
CA LYS A 149 -7.39 9.72 -15.39
C LYS A 149 -8.22 10.64 -14.53
N GLU A 150 -9.32 10.09 -14.00
CA GLU A 150 -10.11 10.75 -12.98
C GLU A 150 -9.85 10.04 -11.64
N ILE A 151 -9.52 10.82 -10.60
CA ILE A 151 -9.34 10.32 -9.24
C ILE A 151 -10.42 10.98 -8.37
N ASP A 152 -11.20 10.17 -7.66
CA ASP A 152 -12.23 10.69 -6.76
C ASP A 152 -11.59 11.42 -5.57
N ALA A 153 -12.16 12.57 -5.20
CA ALA A 153 -11.69 13.29 -4.02
C ALA A 153 -12.10 12.55 -2.74
N ILE A 154 -11.10 12.13 -1.96
CA ILE A 154 -11.33 11.55 -0.63
C ILE A 154 -11.32 12.70 0.38
N PHE A 155 -12.49 13.16 0.79
CA PHE A 155 -12.62 14.32 1.69
C PHE A 155 -11.99 14.10 3.09
N GLU A 156 -11.68 12.86 3.48
CA GLU A 156 -10.96 12.53 4.72
C GLU A 156 -9.50 13.05 4.73
N ILE A 157 -8.88 13.24 3.55
CA ILE A 157 -7.50 13.76 3.40
C ILE A 157 -7.44 15.23 2.95
N GLY A 158 -8.61 15.87 2.75
CA GLY A 158 -8.75 17.28 2.39
C GLY A 158 -8.97 17.54 0.90
N ARG A 159 -9.30 18.80 0.56
CA ARG A 159 -9.57 19.26 -0.82
C ARG A 159 -8.34 19.39 -1.71
N TYR A 160 -7.16 19.14 -1.14
CA TYR A 160 -5.89 19.37 -1.79
C TYR A 160 -5.20 18.02 -2.02
N LEU A 161 -4.72 17.79 -3.24
CA LEU A 161 -3.99 16.58 -3.60
C LEU A 161 -2.64 16.95 -4.22
N THR A 162 -1.59 16.30 -3.73
CA THR A 162 -0.31 16.22 -4.43
C THR A 162 -0.04 14.74 -4.66
N ILE A 163 0.15 14.35 -5.91
CA ILE A 163 0.61 13.00 -6.25
C ILE A 163 2.11 13.02 -6.53
N GLU A 164 2.77 11.95 -6.13
CA GLU A 164 4.13 11.64 -6.58
C GLU A 164 4.06 10.50 -7.58
N TYR A 165 4.92 10.55 -8.60
CA TYR A 165 4.95 9.55 -9.66
C TYR A 165 6.31 9.48 -10.36
N LYS A 166 6.50 8.41 -11.13
CA LYS A 166 7.53 8.22 -12.13
C LYS A 166 6.97 7.50 -13.36
N TYR A 167 7.70 7.59 -14.46
CA TYR A 167 7.45 6.81 -15.66
C TYR A 167 8.22 5.48 -15.66
N ILE A 168 7.62 4.49 -16.28
CA ILE A 168 8.26 3.22 -16.62
C ILE A 168 8.23 3.10 -18.14
N ILE A 169 9.38 2.90 -18.76
CA ILE A 169 9.53 2.81 -20.22
C ILE A 169 10.17 1.47 -20.61
N ASP A 170 9.43 0.66 -21.37
CA ASP A 170 9.70 -0.75 -21.69
C ASP A 170 10.16 -1.58 -20.48
N GLY A 171 9.51 -1.42 -19.32
CA GLY A 171 9.83 -2.19 -18.11
C GLY A 171 11.05 -1.69 -17.32
N PHE A 172 11.54 -0.48 -17.58
CA PHE A 172 12.60 0.17 -16.78
C PHE A 172 12.08 1.48 -16.19
N TRP A 173 12.47 1.79 -14.96
CA TRP A 173 12.21 3.10 -14.38
C TRP A 173 12.87 4.18 -15.26
N GLU A 174 12.26 5.36 -15.33
CA GLU A 174 12.96 6.52 -15.88
C GLU A 174 14.21 6.87 -15.06
N ASP A 175 15.27 7.32 -15.74
CA ASP A 175 16.54 7.70 -15.11
C ASP A 175 16.49 9.10 -14.50
N VAL A 176 15.83 9.21 -13.36
CA VAL A 176 15.71 10.45 -12.57
C VAL A 176 16.00 10.19 -11.09
N SER A 177 16.68 11.14 -10.45
CA SER A 177 17.11 11.02 -9.05
C SER A 177 15.98 11.17 -8.02
N LEU A 178 14.86 11.81 -8.39
CA LEU A 178 13.74 12.10 -7.49
C LEU A 178 12.39 11.77 -8.15
N ASN A 179 11.36 11.57 -7.33
CA ASN A 179 9.98 11.43 -7.80
C ASN A 179 9.50 12.74 -8.44
N ARG A 180 8.71 12.63 -9.52
CA ARG A 180 7.95 13.77 -10.06
C ARG A 180 6.77 14.06 -9.15
N THR A 181 6.29 15.30 -9.16
CA THR A 181 5.09 15.69 -8.42
C THR A 181 4.11 16.43 -9.31
N SER A 182 2.82 16.33 -9.02
CA SER A 182 1.81 17.14 -9.72
C SER A 182 1.83 18.62 -9.30
N GLY A 183 2.55 18.94 -8.21
CA GLY A 183 2.21 20.07 -7.36
C GLY A 183 0.83 19.91 -6.71
N THR A 184 0.46 20.85 -5.85
CA THR A 184 -0.85 20.83 -5.18
C THR A 184 -1.97 21.16 -6.17
N MET A 185 -3.02 20.34 -6.15
CA MET A 185 -4.26 20.48 -6.91
C MET A 185 -5.42 20.64 -5.96
N VAL A 186 -6.51 21.25 -6.42
CA VAL A 186 -7.79 21.34 -5.70
C VAL A 186 -8.80 20.39 -6.35
N ALA A 187 -9.68 19.78 -5.55
CA ALA A 187 -10.77 18.96 -6.08
C ALA A 187 -11.59 19.75 -7.11
N GLY A 188 -11.94 19.11 -8.24
CA GLY A 188 -12.54 19.76 -9.40
C GLY A 188 -11.53 20.31 -10.43
N ASP A 189 -10.23 20.36 -10.10
CA ASP A 189 -9.21 20.82 -11.04
C ASP A 189 -8.95 19.80 -12.15
N THR A 190 -8.70 20.33 -13.34
CA THR A 190 -8.00 19.61 -14.41
C THR A 190 -6.53 20.00 -14.42
N LYS A 191 -5.65 19.04 -14.16
CA LYS A 191 -4.19 19.22 -14.20
C LYS A 191 -3.61 18.55 -15.44
N THR A 192 -2.86 19.30 -16.23
CA THR A 192 -2.09 18.76 -17.36
C THR A 192 -0.60 18.73 -17.00
N LEU A 193 0.02 17.56 -17.14
CA LEU A 193 1.42 17.27 -16.85
C LEU A 193 2.12 16.96 -18.17
N ASN A 194 3.02 17.86 -18.57
CA ASN A 194 3.82 17.73 -19.79
C ASN A 194 5.25 17.36 -19.40
N ASP A 195 5.63 16.12 -19.66
CA ASP A 195 6.90 15.56 -19.20
C ASP A 195 7.81 15.14 -20.35
N THR A 196 9.08 14.96 -20.02
CA THR A 196 10.08 14.36 -20.91
C THR A 196 10.90 13.36 -20.11
N VAL A 197 10.98 12.13 -20.62
CA VAL A 197 11.85 11.07 -20.12
C VAL A 197 13.09 11.03 -21.00
N THR A 198 14.29 11.13 -20.40
CA THR A 198 15.55 11.21 -21.14
C THR A 198 16.27 9.87 -21.26
N GLY A 199 15.95 8.89 -20.41
CA GLY A 199 16.63 7.61 -20.37
C GLY A 199 16.00 6.60 -19.42
N LYS A 200 16.50 5.37 -19.49
CA LYS A 200 16.11 4.23 -18.64
C LYS A 200 17.11 4.07 -17.50
N SER A 201 16.64 3.63 -16.34
CA SER A 201 17.49 3.07 -15.30
C SER A 201 18.28 1.87 -15.83
N VAL A 202 19.40 1.57 -15.18
CA VAL A 202 20.26 0.43 -15.53
C VAL A 202 19.69 -0.93 -15.10
N HIS A 203 18.66 -0.92 -14.26
CA HIS A 203 17.95 -2.11 -13.78
C HIS A 203 16.47 -2.03 -14.15
N PRO A 204 15.85 -3.15 -14.56
CA PRO A 204 14.42 -3.19 -14.83
C PRO A 204 13.63 -2.87 -13.56
N VAL A 205 12.37 -2.49 -13.73
CA VAL A 205 11.44 -2.32 -12.62
C VAL A 205 11.26 -3.66 -11.92
N ASP A 206 11.40 -3.68 -10.59
CA ASP A 206 10.92 -4.77 -9.76
C ASP A 206 9.42 -4.55 -9.58
N ASP A 207 8.60 -5.39 -10.20
CA ASP A 207 7.18 -5.06 -10.41
C ASP A 207 6.31 -5.26 -9.18
N GLY A 208 6.80 -5.91 -8.12
CA GLY A 208 5.96 -6.34 -7.00
C GLY A 208 4.64 -6.99 -7.48
N GLY A 209 4.65 -7.62 -8.66
CA GLY A 209 3.47 -7.93 -9.44
C GLY A 209 2.84 -9.27 -9.07
N GLU A 210 1.68 -9.13 -8.41
CA GLU A 210 0.77 -10.08 -7.74
C GLU A 210 1.07 -10.30 -6.25
N VAL A 211 0.13 -9.87 -5.39
CA VAL A 211 0.14 -10.13 -3.95
C VAL A 211 -0.25 -11.59 -3.74
N GLY A 212 0.74 -12.45 -3.91
CA GLY A 212 0.68 -13.87 -3.67
C GLY A 212 1.87 -14.54 -4.35
N PRO A 213 2.44 -15.58 -3.73
CA PRO A 213 3.47 -16.36 -4.39
C PRO A 213 2.92 -16.94 -5.70
N LYS A 214 3.64 -16.75 -6.80
CA LYS A 214 3.34 -17.41 -8.08
C LYS A 214 3.97 -18.79 -8.09
N THR A 215 3.30 -19.73 -8.75
CA THR A 215 3.82 -21.08 -8.95
C THR A 215 4.74 -21.11 -10.18
N TYR A 216 5.93 -21.68 -10.02
CA TYR A 216 6.89 -21.88 -11.10
C TYR A 216 7.31 -23.34 -11.16
N THR A 217 7.61 -23.84 -12.36
CA THR A 217 8.19 -25.17 -12.56
C THR A 217 9.56 -25.04 -13.21
N LEU A 218 10.57 -25.62 -12.55
CA LEU A 218 11.96 -25.60 -12.99
C LEU A 218 12.49 -27.03 -13.12
N THR A 219 13.00 -27.37 -14.30
CA THR A 219 13.80 -28.57 -14.53
C THR A 219 15.25 -28.19 -14.76
N ILE A 220 16.14 -28.69 -13.91
CA ILE A 220 17.59 -28.58 -14.04
C ILE A 220 18.14 -29.90 -14.56
N ASN A 221 18.92 -29.83 -15.63
CA ASN A 221 19.82 -30.89 -16.07
C ASN A 221 21.26 -30.40 -15.86
N LEU A 222 21.91 -30.90 -14.82
CA LEU A 222 23.25 -30.48 -14.43
C LEU A 222 24.29 -31.49 -14.88
N THR A 223 25.28 -31.03 -15.63
CA THR A 223 26.52 -31.77 -15.90
C THR A 223 27.64 -31.24 -15.01
N THR A 224 28.43 -32.14 -14.44
CA THR A 224 29.44 -31.80 -13.42
C THR A 224 30.61 -32.78 -13.46
N PRO A 225 31.82 -32.40 -12.98
CA PRO A 225 32.81 -33.34 -12.48
C PRO A 225 32.22 -34.33 -11.46
N ILE A 226 32.92 -35.44 -11.25
CA ILE A 226 32.53 -36.48 -10.30
C ILE A 226 32.36 -35.86 -8.91
N VAL A 227 31.18 -36.08 -8.31
CA VAL A 227 30.87 -35.75 -6.92
C VAL A 227 31.03 -37.03 -6.10
N PRO A 228 31.81 -37.02 -5.00
CA PRO A 228 31.90 -38.12 -4.04
C PRO A 228 30.54 -38.67 -3.62
N ASP A 229 30.41 -39.99 -3.51
CA ASP A 229 29.13 -40.67 -3.27
C ASP A 229 28.46 -40.33 -1.93
N ASN A 230 29.22 -39.81 -0.96
CA ASN A 230 28.71 -39.36 0.33
C ASN A 230 28.32 -37.87 0.34
N MET A 231 28.30 -37.19 -0.81
CA MET A 231 27.93 -35.79 -0.93
C MET A 231 26.70 -35.59 -1.80
N ASP A 232 25.81 -34.76 -1.29
CA ASP A 232 24.62 -34.31 -1.98
C ASP A 232 24.87 -32.97 -2.67
N VAL A 233 24.23 -32.77 -3.83
CA VAL A 233 24.25 -31.51 -4.57
C VAL A 233 22.88 -30.85 -4.47
N TYR A 234 22.86 -29.58 -4.13
CA TYR A 234 21.66 -28.76 -4.02
C TYR A 234 21.76 -27.54 -4.93
N LEU A 235 20.60 -27.04 -5.36
CA LEU A 235 20.46 -25.67 -5.83
C LEU A 235 20.21 -24.79 -4.59
N LEU A 236 21.21 -24.03 -4.16
CA LEU A 236 21.10 -23.13 -3.01
C LEU A 236 20.97 -21.69 -3.49
N GLY A 237 19.97 -20.97 -2.99
CA GLY A 237 19.68 -19.61 -3.46
C GLY A 237 18.82 -18.81 -2.50
N ASN A 238 18.49 -17.60 -2.91
CA ASN A 238 17.56 -16.73 -2.18
C ASN A 238 16.22 -17.44 -1.86
N ILE A 239 15.74 -18.31 -2.75
CA ILE A 239 14.49 -19.08 -2.59
C ILE A 239 14.47 -20.07 -1.43
N ASN A 240 15.63 -20.55 -0.95
CA ASN A 240 15.73 -21.49 0.16
C ASN A 240 16.71 -21.00 1.24
N SER A 241 16.82 -19.68 1.37
CA SER A 241 17.69 -19.01 2.34
C SER A 241 19.13 -19.54 2.32
N TRP A 242 19.65 -19.81 1.13
CA TRP A 242 21.02 -20.26 0.91
C TRP A 242 21.39 -21.55 1.68
N GLY A 243 20.41 -22.43 1.85
CA GLY A 243 20.55 -23.70 2.56
C GLY A 243 20.05 -23.72 4.01
N ASN A 244 19.56 -22.59 4.52
CA ASN A 244 19.02 -22.47 5.88
C ASN A 244 17.48 -22.52 5.95
N GLY A 245 16.80 -22.60 4.79
CA GLY A 245 15.34 -22.66 4.73
C GLY A 245 14.78 -24.02 5.12
N ALA A 246 13.56 -24.04 5.68
CA ALA A 246 12.89 -25.27 6.09
C ALA A 246 12.60 -26.25 4.93
N ASN A 247 12.56 -25.76 3.69
CA ASN A 247 12.32 -26.52 2.47
C ASN A 247 13.61 -26.88 1.70
N VAL A 248 14.82 -26.69 2.27
CA VAL A 248 16.09 -26.92 1.54
C VAL A 248 16.21 -28.34 0.96
N SER A 249 15.61 -29.35 1.60
CA SER A 249 15.61 -30.74 1.13
C SER A 249 15.00 -30.90 -0.26
N ASP A 250 14.02 -30.08 -0.61
CA ASP A 250 13.29 -30.16 -1.89
C ASP A 250 14.16 -29.71 -3.06
N TRP A 251 15.24 -28.97 -2.77
CA TRP A 251 16.20 -28.44 -3.74
C TRP A 251 17.40 -29.37 -3.97
N LYS A 252 17.37 -30.59 -3.43
CA LYS A 252 18.38 -31.62 -3.66
C LYS A 252 18.25 -32.16 -5.08
N LEU A 253 19.35 -32.16 -5.83
CA LEU A 253 19.41 -32.77 -7.14
C LEU A 253 19.55 -34.30 -7.02
N THR A 254 18.84 -35.02 -7.88
CA THR A 254 18.92 -36.48 -8.01
C THR A 254 20.07 -36.87 -8.93
N LYS A 255 20.97 -37.72 -8.45
CA LYS A 255 22.08 -38.28 -9.24
C LYS A 255 21.51 -39.18 -10.35
N VAL A 256 21.86 -38.90 -11.60
CA VAL A 256 21.50 -39.71 -12.78
C VAL A 256 22.68 -40.59 -13.20
N SER A 257 23.89 -40.04 -13.13
CA SER A 257 25.16 -40.76 -13.36
C SER A 257 26.27 -40.12 -12.52
N ASN A 258 27.51 -40.61 -12.65
CA ASN A 258 28.65 -40.01 -11.94
C ASN A 258 28.95 -38.55 -12.31
N THR A 259 28.44 -38.08 -13.45
CA THR A 259 28.70 -36.72 -13.95
C THR A 259 27.42 -35.95 -14.29
N SER A 260 26.25 -36.49 -13.96
CA SER A 260 24.97 -35.86 -14.30
C SER A 260 23.94 -35.97 -13.19
N TYR A 261 23.22 -34.87 -12.96
CA TYR A 261 22.21 -34.70 -11.93
C TYR A 261 20.98 -34.02 -12.50
N THR A 262 19.81 -34.27 -11.92
CA THR A 262 18.55 -33.63 -12.33
C THR A 262 17.72 -33.19 -11.14
N LEU A 263 16.96 -32.11 -11.31
CA LEU A 263 15.93 -31.66 -10.38
C LEU A 263 14.76 -31.15 -11.19
N THR A 264 13.55 -31.67 -10.94
CA THR A 264 12.30 -31.04 -11.38
C THR A 264 11.55 -30.64 -10.14
N ILE A 265 11.31 -29.34 -9.98
CA ILE A 265 10.65 -28.77 -8.82
C ILE A 265 9.56 -27.79 -9.24
N THR A 266 8.43 -27.86 -8.56
CA THR A 266 7.37 -26.85 -8.61
C THR A 266 7.32 -26.15 -7.27
N PHE A 267 7.43 -24.82 -7.27
CA PHE A 267 7.52 -24.03 -6.04
C PHE A 267 6.77 -22.71 -6.20
N GLU A 268 6.37 -22.17 -5.06
CA GLU A 268 5.63 -20.92 -4.95
C GLU A 268 6.56 -19.82 -4.43
N THR A 269 6.66 -18.69 -5.12
CA THR A 269 7.45 -17.55 -4.65
C THR A 269 6.96 -16.21 -5.20
N GLU A 270 7.19 -15.16 -4.43
CA GLU A 270 7.00 -13.77 -4.87
C GLU A 270 8.23 -13.26 -5.66
N LEU A 271 9.35 -13.98 -5.61
CA LEU A 271 10.57 -13.61 -6.33
C LEU A 271 10.37 -13.72 -7.85
N LYS A 272 10.80 -12.71 -8.60
CA LYS A 272 10.91 -12.77 -10.08
C LYS A 272 12.30 -13.21 -10.55
N VAL A 273 13.30 -13.14 -9.67
CA VAL A 273 14.68 -13.47 -9.97
C VAL A 273 15.25 -14.41 -8.91
N LEU A 274 15.77 -15.55 -9.35
CA LEU A 274 16.57 -16.43 -8.51
C LEU A 274 18.03 -16.06 -8.61
N GLU A 275 18.64 -15.82 -7.46
CA GLU A 275 20.08 -15.87 -7.29
C GLU A 275 20.43 -17.21 -6.66
N TYR A 276 21.31 -17.98 -7.30
CA TYR A 276 21.61 -19.33 -6.83
C TYR A 276 23.03 -19.79 -7.18
N LYS A 277 23.43 -20.88 -6.53
CA LYS A 277 24.62 -21.68 -6.82
C LYS A 277 24.36 -23.16 -6.60
N PHE A 278 25.20 -23.99 -7.19
CA PHE A 278 25.27 -25.42 -6.84
C PHE A 278 26.28 -25.66 -5.72
N SER A 279 25.85 -26.37 -4.68
CA SER A 279 26.71 -26.76 -3.54
C SER A 279 26.09 -27.89 -2.73
N ASN A 280 26.87 -28.51 -1.83
CA ASN A 280 26.30 -29.20 -0.67
C ASN A 280 25.83 -28.19 0.40
N ILE A 281 24.98 -28.64 1.32
CA ILE A 281 24.68 -27.89 2.54
C ILE A 281 25.99 -27.71 3.33
N GLY A 282 26.25 -26.48 3.80
CA GLY A 282 27.50 -26.13 4.50
C GLY A 282 28.62 -25.62 3.59
N TRP A 283 28.38 -25.49 2.28
CA TRP A 283 29.23 -24.74 1.34
C TRP A 283 30.66 -25.27 1.12
N SER A 284 30.97 -26.48 1.59
CA SER A 284 32.29 -27.10 1.43
C SER A 284 32.54 -27.64 0.02
N HIS A 285 31.50 -27.75 -0.81
CA HIS A 285 31.54 -28.30 -2.16
C HIS A 285 30.77 -27.42 -3.13
N VAL A 286 31.12 -26.12 -3.17
CA VAL A 286 30.47 -25.11 -4.02
C VAL A 286 31.12 -25.03 -5.39
N GLU A 287 30.33 -24.70 -6.42
CA GLU A 287 30.83 -24.49 -7.77
C GLU A 287 31.90 -23.39 -7.88
N LYS A 288 32.88 -23.62 -8.76
CA LYS A 288 33.98 -22.70 -9.08
C LYS A 288 34.15 -22.54 -10.58
N SER A 289 34.92 -21.54 -10.98
CA SER A 289 35.39 -21.42 -12.36
C SER A 289 36.25 -22.63 -12.74
N SER A 290 36.49 -22.83 -14.03
CA SER A 290 37.39 -23.90 -14.52
C SER A 290 38.80 -23.81 -13.93
N THR A 291 39.25 -22.62 -13.53
CA THR A 291 40.54 -22.37 -12.89
C THR A 291 40.49 -22.41 -11.36
N GLY A 292 39.34 -22.74 -10.76
CA GLY A 292 39.16 -22.81 -9.30
C GLY A 292 38.85 -21.47 -8.62
N GLY A 293 38.61 -20.40 -9.39
CA GLY A 293 38.24 -19.10 -8.86
C GLY A 293 36.77 -19.03 -8.42
N GLU A 294 36.46 -18.10 -7.52
CA GLU A 294 35.09 -17.83 -7.09
C GLU A 294 34.22 -17.35 -8.26
N LEU A 295 32.99 -17.85 -8.31
CA LEU A 295 31.96 -17.37 -9.23
C LEU A 295 31.02 -16.40 -8.51
N LYS A 296 30.47 -15.44 -9.26
CA LYS A 296 29.27 -14.71 -8.82
C LYS A 296 28.08 -15.68 -8.74
N ASN A 297 27.01 -15.28 -8.06
CA ASN A 297 25.77 -16.04 -8.07
C ASN A 297 25.24 -16.13 -9.50
N ARG A 298 24.69 -17.29 -9.86
CA ARG A 298 23.90 -17.44 -11.09
C ARG A 298 22.60 -16.68 -10.90
N VAL A 299 22.13 -16.06 -11.98
CA VAL A 299 20.90 -15.27 -11.98
C VAL A 299 19.94 -15.86 -13.01
N LEU A 300 18.70 -16.09 -12.60
CA LEU A 300 17.63 -16.57 -13.47
C LEU A 300 16.38 -15.72 -13.25
N THR A 301 15.89 -15.08 -14.31
CA THR A 301 14.56 -14.48 -14.31
C THR A 301 13.52 -15.59 -14.50
N LEU A 302 12.56 -15.67 -13.60
CA LEU A 302 11.51 -16.68 -13.61
C LEU A 302 10.39 -16.32 -14.60
N THR A 303 9.81 -17.34 -15.21
CA THR A 303 8.64 -17.25 -16.08
C THR A 303 7.61 -18.28 -15.65
N GLU A 304 6.32 -17.98 -15.75
CA GLU A 304 5.24 -18.92 -15.37
C GLU A 304 5.20 -20.18 -16.27
N GLU A 305 5.75 -20.09 -17.48
CA GLU A 305 5.98 -21.26 -18.34
C GLU A 305 7.08 -22.17 -17.77
N PRO A 306 6.92 -23.51 -17.79
CA PRO A 306 7.94 -24.44 -17.31
C PRO A 306 9.29 -24.22 -17.97
N MET A 307 10.33 -24.05 -17.14
CA MET A 307 11.69 -23.76 -17.60
C MET A 307 12.55 -25.02 -17.55
N VAL A 308 13.35 -25.25 -18.60
CA VAL A 308 14.36 -26.32 -18.64
C VAL A 308 15.75 -25.71 -18.81
N LEU A 309 16.63 -25.93 -17.84
CA LEU A 309 18.00 -25.42 -17.87
C LEU A 309 19.00 -26.57 -17.99
N ASN A 310 19.85 -26.52 -19.02
CA ASN A 310 20.99 -27.41 -19.18
C ASN A 310 22.24 -26.65 -18.72
N LEU A 311 22.76 -27.02 -17.56
CA LEU A 311 23.81 -26.27 -16.86
C LEU A 311 25.05 -27.13 -16.67
N VAL A 312 26.20 -26.46 -16.59
CA VAL A 312 27.49 -27.09 -16.33
C VAL A 312 28.12 -26.45 -15.10
N VAL A 313 28.54 -27.27 -14.14
CA VAL A 313 29.54 -26.89 -13.13
C VAL A 313 30.88 -27.33 -13.66
N ALA A 314 31.81 -26.39 -13.86
CA ALA A 314 33.13 -26.71 -14.42
C ALA A 314 34.05 -27.37 -13.39
N ARG A 315 33.90 -27.00 -12.12
CA ARG A 315 34.75 -27.43 -11.01
C ARG A 315 34.05 -27.24 -9.66
N TRP A 316 34.40 -28.08 -8.69
CA TRP A 316 34.02 -27.93 -7.28
C TRP A 316 35.18 -27.37 -6.44
N ALA A 317 34.82 -26.73 -5.32
CA ALA A 317 35.75 -26.32 -4.25
C ALA A 317 36.53 -27.52 -3.69
#